data_AF-A0AAP9W0Z6-F1
#
_entry.id   AF-A0AAP9W0Z6-F1
#
_cell.length_a   1.000
_cell.length_b   1.000
_cell.length_c   1.000
_cell.angle_alpha   90.00
_cell.angle_beta   90.00
_cell.angle_gamma   90.00
#
_symmetry.space_group_name_H-M   'P 1'
#
loop_
_entity.id
_entity.type
_entity.pdbx_description
1 polymer ?
#
loop_
_entity_poly.entity_id
_entity_poly.type
_entity_poly.pdbx_seq_one_letter_code
_entity_poly.pdbx_strand_id
1 'polypeptide(L)'
;MKRALISAIALSLMLSGCGLGFVPGCYTRPDLTMQPETLPSAVAGQPFSVKLEVVGADTPLTGFYIHPDYPLPEGLELSYQKRTHYALITGKPLTPGTYTINAYASSYGTQCPGQKAQRIYQLKVLPAPQP
;
A
#
# COMPACT_ATOMS: atom_id res chain seq x y z
N MET A 1 -31.85 48.49 -7.50
CA MET A 1 -31.26 47.27 -8.10
C MET A 1 -29.74 47.12 -7.90
N LYS A 2 -29.06 47.89 -7.03
CA LYS A 2 -27.60 47.74 -6.75
C LYS A 2 -27.24 47.12 -5.40
N ARG A 3 -28.22 46.97 -4.48
CA ARG A 3 -28.02 46.40 -3.14
C ARG A 3 -28.16 44.87 -3.08
N ALA A 4 -28.90 44.26 -4.01
CA ALA A 4 -29.07 42.81 -4.08
C ALA A 4 -27.84 42.08 -4.62
N LEU A 5 -27.02 42.73 -5.46
CA LEU A 5 -25.84 42.12 -6.08
C LEU A 5 -24.66 41.95 -5.10
N ILE A 6 -24.57 42.81 -4.09
CA ILE A 6 -23.47 42.78 -3.10
C ILE A 6 -23.68 41.64 -2.07
N SER A 7 -24.94 41.31 -1.77
CA SER A 7 -25.30 40.23 -0.85
C SER A 7 -24.96 38.83 -1.40
N ALA A 8 -25.10 38.64 -2.72
CA ALA A 8 -24.81 37.37 -3.37
C ALA A 8 -23.31 37.02 -3.37
N ILE A 9 -22.43 38.02 -3.48
CA ILE A 9 -20.97 37.83 -3.53
C ILE A 9 -20.41 37.46 -2.14
N ALA A 10 -20.95 38.06 -1.07
CA ALA A 10 -20.56 37.74 0.31
C ALA A 10 -20.97 36.32 0.74
N LEU A 11 -22.10 35.82 0.23
CA LEU A 11 -22.60 34.48 0.54
C LEU A 11 -21.78 33.37 -0.16
N SER A 12 -21.25 33.64 -1.35
CA SER A 12 -20.33 32.71 -2.05
C SER A 12 -18.95 32.59 -1.39
N LEU A 13 -18.43 33.65 -0.76
CA LEU A 13 -17.14 33.57 -0.03
C LEU A 13 -17.24 32.76 1.27
N MET A 14 -18.43 32.72 1.90
CA MET A 14 -18.67 31.91 3.10
C MET A 14 -18.87 30.41 2.78
N LEU A 15 -19.40 30.09 1.60
CA LEU A 15 -19.54 28.69 1.15
C LEU A 15 -18.22 28.08 0.65
N SER A 16 -17.27 28.91 0.19
CA SER A 16 -15.90 28.49 -0.15
C SER A 16 -14.97 28.33 1.06
N GLY A 17 -15.43 28.64 2.27
CA GLY A 17 -14.65 28.52 3.50
C GLY A 17 -14.30 27.07 3.89
N CYS A 18 -14.84 26.06 3.22
CA CYS A 18 -14.63 24.64 3.52
C CYS A 18 -13.42 24.01 2.79
N GLY A 19 -12.40 24.81 2.42
CA GLY A 19 -11.24 24.28 1.66
C GLY A 19 -9.87 24.59 2.24
N LEU A 20 -9.70 25.68 3.00
CA LEU A 20 -8.36 26.24 3.26
C LEU A 20 -7.99 26.36 4.74
N GLY A 21 -8.90 26.06 5.67
CA GLY A 21 -8.71 26.34 7.10
C GLY A 21 -8.15 25.22 7.98
N PHE A 22 -8.10 23.96 7.51
CA PHE A 22 -7.85 22.80 8.40
C PHE A 22 -6.81 21.78 7.90
N VAL A 23 -5.95 22.13 6.94
CA VAL A 23 -5.21 21.10 6.18
C VAL A 23 -3.68 21.01 6.35
N PRO A 24 -2.93 21.76 7.18
CA PRO A 24 -1.47 21.55 7.21
C PRO A 24 -1.12 20.12 7.66
N GLY A 25 -1.86 19.55 8.62
CA GLY A 25 -1.56 18.23 9.19
C GLY A 25 -1.64 17.07 8.19
N CYS A 26 -2.52 17.13 7.19
CA CYS A 26 -2.66 16.04 6.22
C CYS A 26 -1.50 16.02 5.20
N TYR A 27 -0.96 17.19 4.84
CA TYR A 27 0.11 17.35 3.87
C TYR A 27 1.50 17.08 4.47
N THR A 28 1.66 17.17 5.79
CA THR A 28 2.92 16.89 6.48
C THR A 28 3.08 15.42 6.90
N ARG A 29 2.13 14.54 6.55
CA ARG A 29 2.23 13.12 6.91
C ARG A 29 3.32 12.44 6.08
N PRO A 30 4.11 11.54 6.70
CA PRO A 30 5.08 10.76 5.96
C PRO A 30 4.37 9.88 4.91
N ASP A 31 5.04 9.67 3.78
CA ASP A 31 4.56 8.73 2.78
C ASP A 31 4.64 7.29 3.30
N LEU A 32 3.72 6.45 2.81
CA LEU A 32 3.75 5.04 3.13
C LEU A 32 4.85 4.34 2.34
N THR A 33 5.69 3.59 3.04
CA THR A 33 6.77 2.80 2.44
C THR A 33 6.63 1.33 2.81
N MET A 34 7.04 0.42 1.92
CA MET A 34 7.05 -1.02 2.18
C MET A 34 8.46 -1.52 2.47
N GLN A 35 8.58 -2.30 3.53
CA GLN A 35 9.79 -3.01 3.93
C GLN A 35 9.56 -4.53 3.92
N PRO A 36 10.57 -5.36 3.63
CA PRO A 36 11.92 -4.98 3.20
C PRO A 36 11.89 -4.33 1.81
N GLU A 37 12.96 -3.60 1.47
CA GLU A 37 13.07 -2.97 0.16
C GLU A 37 13.26 -3.97 -0.99
N THR A 38 13.87 -5.10 -0.68
CA THR A 38 14.15 -6.20 -1.61
C THR A 38 13.74 -7.50 -0.97
N LEU A 39 13.22 -8.44 -1.77
CA LEU A 39 12.88 -9.76 -1.26
C LEU A 39 14.13 -10.65 -1.20
N PRO A 40 14.27 -11.49 -0.17
CA PRO A 40 15.28 -12.54 -0.18
C PRO A 40 15.00 -13.53 -1.31
N SER A 41 16.04 -14.23 -1.77
CA SER A 41 15.85 -15.31 -2.73
C SER A 41 15.14 -16.50 -2.06
N ALA A 42 14.21 -17.11 -2.79
CA ALA A 42 13.56 -18.36 -2.39
C ALA A 42 14.21 -19.55 -3.10
N VAL A 43 13.94 -20.77 -2.64
CA VAL A 43 14.40 -22.01 -3.27
C VAL A 43 13.18 -22.86 -3.60
N ALA A 44 13.13 -23.39 -4.82
CA ALA A 44 12.03 -24.22 -5.27
C ALA A 44 11.84 -25.45 -4.33
N GLY A 45 10.60 -25.71 -3.96
CA GLY A 45 10.20 -26.79 -3.05
C GLY A 45 10.51 -26.55 -1.56
N GLN A 46 11.21 -25.47 -1.20
CA GLN A 46 11.52 -25.14 0.20
C GLN A 46 10.52 -24.14 0.79
N PRO A 47 10.24 -24.20 2.11
CA PRO A 47 9.40 -23.23 2.77
C PRO A 47 10.01 -21.83 2.68
N PHE A 48 9.20 -20.86 2.28
CA PHE A 48 9.52 -19.46 2.18
C PHE A 48 8.54 -18.65 3.03
N SER A 49 9.05 -17.67 3.77
CA SER A 49 8.25 -16.76 4.58
C SER A 49 8.94 -15.41 4.64
N VAL A 50 8.24 -14.35 4.23
CA VAL A 50 8.72 -12.97 4.34
C VAL A 50 7.60 -12.05 4.80
N LYS A 51 7.93 -11.16 5.73
CA LYS A 51 7.03 -10.11 6.21
C LYS A 51 7.20 -8.86 5.37
N LEU A 52 6.10 -8.39 4.79
CA LEU A 52 6.00 -7.09 4.14
C LEU A 52 5.32 -6.11 5.10
N GLU A 53 6.05 -5.13 5.61
CA GLU A 53 5.59 -4.13 6.57
C GLU A 53 5.43 -2.77 5.90
N VAL A 54 4.34 -2.08 6.20
CA VAL A 54 4.05 -0.72 5.74
C VAL A 54 4.37 0.26 6.84
N VAL A 55 5.38 1.09 6.62
CA VAL A 55 5.86 2.11 7.55
C VAL A 55 5.29 3.48 7.16
N GLY A 56 5.07 4.35 8.15
CA GLY A 56 4.52 5.70 7.96
C GLY A 56 3.00 5.78 8.05
N ALA A 57 2.33 4.65 8.30
CA ALA A 57 0.88 4.61 8.42
C ALA A 57 0.41 5.02 9.82
N ASP A 58 -0.18 6.21 9.96
CA ASP A 58 -0.80 6.71 11.20
C ASP A 58 -2.11 6.01 11.55
N THR A 59 -2.66 5.26 10.60
CA THR A 59 -3.91 4.51 10.71
C THR A 59 -3.71 3.08 10.21
N PRO A 60 -4.49 2.10 10.70
CA PRO A 60 -4.40 0.73 10.20
C PRO A 60 -4.59 0.61 8.69
N LEU A 61 -4.09 -0.48 8.11
CA LEU A 61 -4.32 -0.75 6.69
C LEU A 61 -5.77 -1.21 6.45
N THR A 62 -6.38 -0.71 5.39
CA THR A 62 -7.66 -1.20 4.85
C THR A 62 -7.47 -2.50 4.09
N GLY A 63 -6.31 -2.68 3.47
CA GLY A 63 -6.03 -3.80 2.58
C GLY A 63 -4.56 -3.89 2.17
N PHE A 64 -4.17 -5.11 1.78
CA PHE A 64 -2.87 -5.45 1.23
C PHE A 64 -3.08 -6.50 0.14
N TYR A 65 -2.59 -6.25 -1.08
CA TYR A 65 -2.88 -7.05 -2.26
C TYR A 65 -1.67 -7.16 -3.19
N ILE A 66 -1.66 -8.20 -4.03
CA ILE A 66 -0.75 -8.35 -5.17
C ILE A 66 -1.53 -8.06 -6.46
N HIS A 67 -0.92 -7.35 -7.40
CA HIS A 67 -1.53 -7.08 -8.69
C HIS A 67 -1.79 -8.37 -9.47
N PRO A 68 -2.97 -8.56 -10.09
CA PRO A 68 -3.29 -9.79 -10.82
C PRO A 68 -2.36 -10.04 -12.01
N ASP A 69 -1.90 -8.98 -12.71
CA ASP A 69 -0.97 -9.11 -13.84
C ASP A 69 0.47 -9.45 -13.43
N TYR A 70 0.79 -9.35 -12.13
CA TYR A 70 2.11 -9.64 -11.56
C TYR A 70 1.95 -10.58 -10.36
N PRO A 71 1.41 -11.79 -10.57
CA PRO A 71 1.02 -12.69 -9.49
C PRO A 71 2.24 -13.25 -8.74
N LEU A 72 2.00 -13.78 -7.55
CA LEU A 72 3.00 -14.57 -6.85
C LEU A 72 3.31 -15.86 -7.63
N PRO A 73 4.55 -16.39 -7.53
CA PRO A 73 4.87 -17.72 -8.01
C PRO A 73 3.92 -18.77 -7.43
N GLU A 74 3.63 -19.82 -8.19
CA GLU A 74 2.79 -20.92 -7.74
C GLU A 74 3.33 -21.52 -6.42
N GLY A 75 2.41 -21.75 -5.48
CA GLY A 75 2.70 -22.26 -4.15
C GLY A 75 3.08 -21.18 -3.12
N LEU A 76 3.13 -19.91 -3.51
CA LEU A 76 3.20 -18.76 -2.59
C LEU A 76 1.86 -18.04 -2.50
N GLU A 77 1.52 -17.62 -1.29
CA GLU A 77 0.30 -16.89 -1.00
C GLU A 77 0.58 -15.65 -0.15
N LEU A 78 -0.21 -14.59 -0.38
CA LEU A 78 -0.21 -13.41 0.47
C LEU A 78 -1.29 -13.60 1.55
N SER A 79 -0.88 -13.56 2.81
CA SER A 79 -1.78 -13.52 3.96
C SER A 79 -1.74 -12.13 4.60
N TYR A 80 -2.89 -11.48 4.71
CA TYR A 80 -3.04 -10.19 5.34
C TYR A 80 -4.19 -10.22 6.35
N GLN A 81 -3.91 -9.84 7.59
CA GLN A 81 -4.92 -9.68 8.62
C GLN A 81 -5.38 -8.23 8.64
N LYS A 82 -6.70 -8.01 8.57
CA LYS A 82 -7.25 -6.65 8.59
C LYS A 82 -6.77 -5.87 9.81
N ARG A 83 -6.48 -4.58 9.58
CA ARG A 83 -6.03 -3.60 10.59
C ARG A 83 -4.63 -3.87 11.16
N THR A 84 -3.82 -4.71 10.53
CA THR A 84 -2.38 -4.75 10.79
C THR A 84 -1.65 -3.81 9.82
N HIS A 85 -0.36 -3.61 10.06
CA HIS A 85 0.53 -2.83 9.19
C HIS A 85 1.43 -3.74 8.34
N TYR A 86 1.16 -5.04 8.30
CA TYR A 86 2.00 -5.98 7.58
C TYR A 86 1.18 -7.11 6.96
N ALA A 87 1.73 -7.69 5.89
CA ALA A 87 1.29 -8.93 5.29
C ALA A 87 2.45 -9.93 5.27
N LEU A 88 2.13 -11.21 5.17
CA LEU A 88 3.11 -12.29 5.05
C LEU A 88 2.97 -12.92 3.68
N ILE A 89 4.08 -13.07 2.96
CA ILE A 89 4.14 -13.98 1.81
C ILE A 89 4.70 -15.29 2.33
N THR A 90 3.93 -16.35 2.22
CA THR A 90 4.28 -17.68 2.75
C THR A 90 3.97 -18.77 1.75
N GLY A 91 4.72 -19.87 1.83
CA GLY A 91 4.42 -21.09 1.09
C GLY A 91 5.68 -21.78 0.59
N LYS A 92 5.57 -22.52 -0.51
CA LYS A 92 6.68 -23.22 -1.17
C LYS A 92 6.62 -22.93 -2.66
N PRO A 93 7.54 -22.12 -3.22
CA PRO A 93 7.51 -21.86 -4.66
C PRO A 93 7.86 -23.14 -5.41
N LEU A 94 7.13 -23.44 -6.49
CA LEU A 94 7.32 -24.69 -7.22
C LEU A 94 8.34 -24.57 -8.37
N THR A 95 8.30 -23.46 -9.08
CA THR A 95 9.07 -23.27 -10.31
C THR A 95 10.22 -22.28 -10.08
N PRO A 96 11.48 -22.65 -10.41
CA PRO A 96 12.61 -21.73 -10.42
C PRO A 96 12.42 -20.63 -11.47
N GLY A 97 12.82 -19.41 -11.17
CA GLY A 97 12.63 -18.27 -12.06
C GLY A 97 12.82 -16.94 -11.36
N THR A 98 12.69 -15.85 -12.12
CA THR A 98 12.63 -14.50 -11.57
C THR A 98 11.24 -13.95 -11.82
N TYR A 99 10.57 -13.53 -10.75
CA TYR A 99 9.18 -13.08 -10.78
C TYR A 99 9.11 -11.61 -10.38
N THR A 100 8.43 -10.83 -11.21
CA THR A 100 8.07 -9.46 -10.87
C THR A 100 6.77 -9.49 -10.09
N ILE A 101 6.78 -8.97 -8.86
CA ILE A 101 5.62 -8.93 -7.97
C ILE A 101 5.29 -7.47 -7.71
N ASN A 102 4.04 -7.08 -7.90
CA ASN A 102 3.61 -5.72 -7.64
C ASN A 102 2.65 -5.68 -6.44
N ALA A 103 3.17 -5.25 -5.30
CA ALA A 103 2.46 -5.21 -4.04
C ALA A 103 1.83 -3.84 -3.78
N TYR A 104 0.60 -3.85 -3.27
CA TYR A 104 -0.18 -2.66 -2.93
C TYR A 104 -0.71 -2.74 -1.52
N ALA A 105 -0.70 -1.61 -0.82
CA ALA A 105 -1.38 -1.45 0.45
C ALA A 105 -2.08 -0.10 0.51
N SER A 106 -3.14 -0.03 1.31
CA SER A 106 -3.88 1.21 1.54
C SER A 106 -4.23 1.35 3.01
N SER A 107 -4.22 2.57 3.51
CA SER A 107 -4.60 2.90 4.89
C SER A 107 -6.01 3.51 4.97
N TYR A 108 -6.61 3.47 6.15
CA TYR A 108 -7.87 4.17 6.40
C TYR A 108 -7.68 5.68 6.33
N GLY A 109 -8.64 6.38 5.74
CA GLY A 109 -8.79 7.83 5.95
C GLY A 109 -9.59 8.09 7.22
N THR A 110 -9.19 9.08 8.00
CA THR A 110 -9.99 9.64 9.10
C THR A 110 -10.38 11.07 8.74
N GLN A 111 -9.68 12.05 9.31
CA GLN A 111 -9.84 13.48 9.04
C GLN A 111 -9.09 13.89 7.76
N CYS A 112 -8.25 12.99 7.25
CA CYS A 112 -7.47 13.12 6.03
C CYS A 112 -7.74 11.90 5.12
N PRO A 113 -7.56 12.03 3.79
CA PRO A 113 -7.65 10.90 2.88
C PRO A 113 -6.69 9.76 3.28
N GLY A 114 -7.12 8.52 3.02
CA GLY A 114 -6.24 7.34 3.18
C GLY A 114 -5.06 7.41 2.21
N GLN A 115 -3.92 6.88 2.64
CA GLN A 115 -2.70 6.84 1.82
C GLN A 115 -2.55 5.46 1.17
N LYS A 116 -1.73 5.40 0.12
CA LYS A 116 -1.40 4.16 -0.59
C LYS A 116 0.10 3.95 -0.58
N ALA A 117 0.52 2.70 -0.46
CA ALA A 117 1.87 2.25 -0.76
C ALA A 117 1.81 1.31 -1.95
N GLN A 118 2.81 1.40 -2.82
CA GLN A 118 3.04 0.44 -3.88
C GLN A 118 4.52 0.09 -3.91
N ARG A 119 4.84 -1.18 -4.13
CA ARG A 119 6.22 -1.60 -4.37
C ARG A 119 6.29 -2.73 -5.39
N ILE A 120 7.17 -2.58 -6.35
CA ILE A 120 7.52 -3.63 -7.31
C ILE A 120 8.75 -4.36 -6.77
N TYR A 121 8.62 -5.66 -6.58
CA TYR A 121 9.67 -6.56 -6.13
C TYR A 121 10.14 -7.47 -7.26
N GLN A 122 11.41 -7.87 -7.16
CA GLN A 122 11.96 -8.99 -7.91
C GLN A 122 12.19 -10.14 -6.95
N LEU A 123 11.41 -11.22 -7.09
CA LEU A 123 11.62 -12.46 -6.35
C LEU A 123 12.40 -13.45 -7.20
N LYS A 124 13.60 -13.81 -6.75
CA LYS A 124 14.41 -14.85 -7.36
C LYS A 124 14.12 -16.18 -6.69
N VAL A 125 13.61 -17.15 -7.45
CA VAL A 125 13.43 -18.53 -7.03
C VAL A 125 14.54 -19.38 -7.63
N LEU A 126 15.43 -19.88 -6.77
CA LEU A 126 16.55 -20.74 -7.13
C LEU A 126 16.09 -22.19 -7.34
N PRO A 127 16.77 -22.98 -8.19
CA PRO A 127 16.51 -24.41 -8.30
C PRO A 127 16.79 -25.13 -6.96
N ALA A 128 16.05 -26.22 -6.72
CA ALA A 128 16.29 -27.07 -5.56
C ALA A 128 17.72 -27.67 -5.65
N PRO A 129 18.42 -27.83 -4.52
CA PRO A 129 19.70 -28.54 -4.50
C PRO A 129 19.52 -29.95 -5.09
N GLN A 130 20.33 -30.29 -6.09
CA GLN A 130 20.37 -31.66 -6.61
C GLN A 130 21.09 -32.55 -5.58
N PRO A 131 20.54 -33.74 -5.25
CA PRO A 131 21.17 -34.68 -4.33
C PRO A 131 22.47 -35.29 -4.90
#